data_AF-A0A392RJI9-F1
#
_entry.id   AF-A0A392RJI9-F1
#
_cell.length_a   1.000
_cell.length_b   1.000
_cell.length_c   1.000
_cell.angle_alpha   90.00
_cell.angle_beta   90.00
_cell.angle_gamma   90.00
#
_symmetry.space_group_name_H-M   'P 1'
#
loop_
_entity.id
_entity.type
_entity.pdbx_description
1 polymer ?
#
loop_
_entity_poly.entity_id
_entity_poly.type
_entity_poly.pdbx_seq_one_letter_code
_entity_poly.pdbx_strand_id
1 'polypeptide(L)'
;TYFQRAVRDLQAAQAAAAAPQPPPQPAAQQEQHQVPPHIPHQHQYTDYELGMTATLYDQHYRMDWGLPRFSPPLMAVTQDYIAQTPILSYYQQYPQQTDLSGHFQRQTTRLLEHQNHVQDIWSRDYQAHHPPQ
;
A
#
# COMPACT_ATOMS: atom_id res chain seq x y z
N THR A 1 -5.01 24.20 -1.86
CA THR A 1 -5.62 23.56 -0.67
C THR A 1 -4.53 22.99 0.23
N TYR A 2 -4.81 22.71 1.51
CA TYR A 2 -3.84 22.14 2.47
C TYR A 2 -3.13 20.89 1.93
N PHE A 3 -3.87 20.00 1.26
CA PHE A 3 -3.36 18.77 0.67
C PHE A 3 -2.26 18.99 -0.37
N GLN A 4 -2.41 19.99 -1.26
CA GLN A 4 -1.39 20.29 -2.27
C GLN A 4 -0.08 20.81 -1.66
N ARG A 5 -0.17 21.51 -0.52
CA ARG A 5 1.01 21.96 0.22
C ARG A 5 1.68 20.79 0.94
N ALA A 6 0.91 19.93 1.61
CA ALA A 6 1.42 18.75 2.28
C ALA A 6 2.13 17.77 1.32
N VAL A 7 1.57 17.53 0.12
CA VAL A 7 2.20 16.71 -0.93
C VAL A 7 3.51 17.35 -1.41
N ARG A 8 3.53 18.67 -1.61
CA ARG A 8 4.73 19.39 -2.06
C ARG A 8 5.83 19.35 -0.99
N ASP A 9 5.47 19.48 0.28
CA ASP A 9 6.41 19.45 1.40
C ASP A 9 6.97 18.03 1.61
N LEU A 10 6.16 16.98 1.41
CA LEU A 10 6.62 15.59 1.43
C LEU A 10 7.58 15.28 0.26
N GLN A 11 7.26 15.77 -0.94
CA GLN A 11 8.10 15.59 -2.12
C GLN A 11 9.44 16.34 -1.99
N ALA A 12 9.44 17.51 -1.37
CA ALA A 12 10.65 18.25 -1.04
C ALA A 12 11.54 17.49 -0.03
N ALA A 13 10.93 16.85 0.98
CA ALA A 13 11.65 16.01 1.94
C ALA A 13 12.25 14.75 1.30
N GLN A 14 11.52 14.10 0.37
CA GLN A 14 12.04 12.94 -0.37
C GLN A 14 13.15 13.29 -1.36
N ALA A 15 13.07 14.45 -2.02
CA ALA A 15 14.13 14.93 -2.91
C ALA A 15 15.43 15.21 -2.14
N ALA A 16 15.34 15.66 -0.89
CA ALA A 16 16.50 15.81 0.00
C ALA A 16 17.11 14.47 0.44
N ALA A 17 16.32 13.38 0.47
CA ALA A 17 16.78 12.03 0.81
C ALA A 17 17.37 11.27 -0.39
N ALA A 18 17.18 11.76 -1.63
CA ALA A 18 17.64 11.12 -2.87
C ALA A 18 19.10 11.43 -3.25
N ALA A 19 19.98 11.69 -2.27
CA ALA A 19 21.43 11.67 -2.51
C ALA A 19 21.85 10.30 -3.07
N PRO A 20 22.81 10.22 -3.99
CA PRO A 20 23.06 9.00 -4.77
C PRO A 20 23.49 7.85 -3.86
N GLN A 21 22.62 6.84 -3.75
CA GLN A 21 22.95 5.53 -3.20
C GLN A 21 23.63 4.68 -4.29
N PRO A 22 24.56 3.77 -3.92
CA PRO A 22 25.21 2.89 -4.88
C PRO A 22 24.18 2.02 -5.64
N PRO A 23 24.42 1.67 -6.91
CA PRO A 23 23.45 0.97 -7.73
C PRO A 23 23.16 -0.45 -7.17
N PRO A 24 21.88 -0.88 -7.12
CA PRO A 24 21.54 -2.26 -6.80
C PRO A 24 22.02 -3.20 -7.91
N GLN A 25 22.67 -4.30 -7.54
CA GLN A 25 23.10 -5.35 -8.46
C GLN A 25 21.89 -6.08 -9.08
N PRO A 26 21.95 -6.49 -10.36
CA PRO A 26 20.84 -7.16 -11.01
C PRO A 26 20.59 -8.56 -10.43
N ALA A 27 19.39 -8.79 -9.91
CA ALA A 27 18.92 -10.12 -9.58
C ALA A 27 18.64 -10.90 -10.88
N ALA A 28 19.33 -12.03 -11.03
CA ALA A 28 19.20 -12.92 -12.16
C ALA A 28 17.85 -13.66 -12.14
N GLN A 29 17.25 -13.77 -13.33
CA GLN A 29 16.32 -14.81 -13.79
C GLN A 29 14.94 -14.88 -13.13
N GLN A 30 13.95 -14.30 -13.82
CA GLN A 30 12.58 -14.80 -13.76
C GLN A 30 12.51 -16.08 -14.61
N GLU A 31 12.61 -17.22 -13.95
CA GLU A 31 12.31 -18.51 -14.55
C GLU A 31 10.83 -18.53 -14.98
N GLN A 32 10.60 -18.69 -16.29
CA GLN A 32 9.28 -18.98 -16.83
C GLN A 32 8.80 -20.32 -16.27
N HIS A 33 8.03 -20.27 -15.20
CA HIS A 33 7.31 -21.42 -14.69
C HIS A 33 6.30 -21.87 -15.76
N GLN A 34 6.61 -22.97 -16.43
CA GLN A 34 5.66 -23.79 -17.18
C GLN A 34 4.44 -24.06 -16.29
N VAL A 35 3.25 -23.70 -16.77
CA VAL A 35 1.99 -23.91 -16.05
C VAL A 35 1.58 -25.37 -16.23
N PRO A 36 1.44 -26.17 -15.15
CA PRO A 36 0.85 -27.51 -15.23
C PRO A 36 -0.61 -27.42 -15.70
N PRO A 37 -1.15 -28.45 -16.38
CA PRO A 37 -2.55 -28.44 -16.83
C PRO A 37 -3.48 -28.28 -15.63
N HIS A 38 -4.27 -27.21 -15.63
CA HIS A 38 -5.10 -26.85 -14.48
C HIS A 38 -6.32 -27.78 -14.39
N ILE A 39 -6.30 -28.67 -13.40
CA ILE A 39 -7.49 -29.34 -12.85
C ILE A 39 -8.37 -28.24 -12.24
N PRO A 40 -9.69 -28.18 -12.53
CA PRO A 40 -10.56 -27.12 -12.03
C PRO A 40 -10.73 -27.27 -10.51
N HIS A 41 -9.85 -26.62 -9.77
CA HIS A 41 -10.12 -26.28 -8.39
C HIS A 41 -11.10 -25.12 -8.44
N GLN A 42 -12.32 -25.35 -7.98
CA GLN A 42 -13.21 -24.28 -7.56
C GLN A 42 -12.44 -23.52 -6.47
N HIS A 43 -11.74 -22.45 -6.82
CA HIS A 43 -11.04 -21.61 -5.86
C HIS A 43 -12.11 -20.93 -5.00
N GLN A 44 -12.46 -21.56 -3.89
CA GLN A 44 -13.26 -20.93 -2.85
C GLN A 44 -12.35 -19.93 -2.16
N TYR A 45 -12.54 -18.66 -2.50
CA TYR A 45 -11.92 -17.57 -1.79
C TYR A 45 -12.55 -17.45 -0.40
N THR A 46 -11.70 -17.30 0.61
CA THR A 46 -12.14 -17.02 1.96
C THR A 46 -12.64 -15.57 2.07
N ASP A 47 -13.49 -15.31 3.05
CA ASP A 47 -14.00 -13.96 3.36
C ASP A 47 -12.85 -12.95 3.56
N TYR A 48 -11.78 -13.38 4.22
CA TYR A 48 -10.57 -12.58 4.41
C TYR A 48 -9.88 -12.21 3.08
N GLU A 49 -9.68 -13.17 2.19
CA GLU A 49 -9.05 -12.94 0.88
C GLU A 49 -9.89 -11.99 0.02
N LEU A 50 -11.21 -12.19 -0.01
CA LEU A 50 -12.14 -11.31 -0.70
C LEU A 50 -12.16 -9.91 -0.10
N GLY A 51 -12.09 -9.78 1.23
CA GLY A 51 -11.94 -8.49 1.91
C GLY A 51 -10.67 -7.73 1.50
N MET A 52 -9.55 -8.42 1.36
CA MET A 52 -8.29 -7.83 0.92
C MET A 52 -8.34 -7.40 -0.55
N THR A 53 -8.89 -8.22 -1.45
CA THR A 53 -9.00 -7.87 -2.88
C THR A 53 -10.01 -6.76 -3.12
N ALA A 54 -11.11 -6.74 -2.36
CA ALA A 54 -12.11 -5.68 -2.42
C ALA A 54 -11.56 -4.33 -1.94
N THR A 55 -10.77 -4.33 -0.85
CA THR A 55 -10.07 -3.12 -0.38
C THR A 55 -9.06 -2.61 -1.40
N LEU A 56 -8.32 -3.53 -2.06
CA LEU A 56 -7.36 -3.17 -3.11
C LEU A 56 -8.07 -2.60 -4.36
N TYR A 57 -9.23 -3.15 -4.72
CA TYR A 57 -10.07 -2.63 -5.80
C TYR A 57 -10.56 -1.21 -5.50
N ASP A 58 -11.11 -0.98 -4.29
CA ASP A 58 -11.59 0.34 -3.86
C ASP A 58 -10.45 1.37 -3.84
N GLN A 59 -9.26 0.98 -3.37
CA GLN A 59 -8.08 1.85 -3.38
C GLN A 59 -7.65 2.23 -4.80
N HIS A 60 -7.62 1.27 -5.72
CA HIS A 60 -7.27 1.53 -7.12
C HIS A 60 -8.26 2.50 -7.79
N TYR A 61 -9.56 2.32 -7.52
CA TYR A 61 -10.61 3.20 -8.02
C TYR A 61 -10.51 4.62 -7.43
N ARG A 62 -10.34 4.75 -6.11
CA ARG A 62 -10.28 6.06 -5.44
C ARG A 62 -9.03 6.87 -5.77
N MET A 63 -7.95 6.20 -6.13
CA MET A 63 -6.69 6.85 -6.49
C MET A 63 -6.54 7.09 -8.00
N ASP A 64 -7.58 6.79 -8.80
CA ASP A 64 -7.53 6.83 -10.27
C ASP A 64 -6.36 6.01 -10.86
N TRP A 65 -5.97 4.93 -10.19
CA TRP A 65 -4.90 4.02 -10.66
C TRP A 65 -5.36 3.03 -11.72
N GLY A 66 -6.62 3.13 -12.16
CA GLY A 66 -7.26 2.18 -13.06
C GLY A 66 -7.79 0.96 -12.31
N LEU A 67 -8.11 -0.12 -13.03
CA LEU A 67 -8.57 -1.37 -12.41
C LEU A 67 -7.37 -2.19 -11.88
N PRO A 68 -7.50 -2.84 -10.71
CA PRO A 68 -6.48 -3.77 -10.25
C PRO A 68 -6.35 -4.93 -11.25
N ARG A 69 -5.11 -5.42 -11.41
CA ARG A 69 -4.78 -6.50 -12.34
C ARG A 69 -5.12 -7.87 -11.74
N PHE A 70 -6.41 -8.16 -11.60
CA PHE A 70 -6.90 -9.47 -11.18
C PHE A 70 -7.16 -10.39 -12.37
N SER A 71 -7.10 -11.70 -12.13
CA SER A 71 -7.59 -12.67 -13.10
C SER A 71 -9.11 -12.47 -13.31
N PRO A 72 -9.68 -12.77 -14.49
CA PRO A 72 -11.10 -12.57 -14.74
C PRO A 72 -12.03 -13.25 -13.70
N PRO A 73 -11.77 -14.50 -13.25
CA PRO A 73 -12.57 -15.12 -12.20
C PRO A 73 -12.47 -14.38 -10.86
N LEU A 74 -11.28 -13.91 -10.47
CA LEU A 74 -11.09 -13.16 -9.23
C LEU A 74 -11.76 -11.78 -9.28
N MET A 75 -11.73 -11.12 -10.44
CA MET A 75 -12.42 -9.84 -10.64
C MET A 75 -13.93 -9.99 -10.44
N ALA A 76 -14.54 -11.05 -11.00
CA ALA A 76 -15.97 -11.31 -10.90
C ALA A 76 -16.40 -11.54 -9.44
N VAL A 77 -15.71 -12.42 -8.72
CA VAL A 77 -16.05 -12.70 -7.31
C VAL A 77 -15.77 -11.51 -6.39
N THR A 78 -14.75 -10.69 -6.70
CA THR A 78 -14.47 -9.46 -5.94
C THR A 78 -15.61 -8.44 -6.12
N GLN A 79 -16.13 -8.27 -7.34
CA GLN A 79 -17.27 -7.38 -7.60
C GLN A 79 -18.56 -7.87 -6.92
N ASP A 80 -18.84 -9.18 -7.00
CA ASP A 80 -19.98 -9.80 -6.33
C ASP A 80 -19.89 -9.64 -4.81
N TYR A 81 -18.71 -9.83 -4.25
CA TYR A 81 -18.44 -9.61 -2.82
C TYR A 81 -18.65 -8.14 -2.43
N ILE A 82 -18.13 -7.16 -3.20
CA ILE A 82 -18.35 -5.72 -2.93
C ILE A 82 -19.84 -5.36 -2.95
N ALA A 83 -20.63 -5.99 -3.83
CA ALA A 83 -22.08 -5.77 -3.89
C ALA A 83 -22.79 -6.30 -2.63
N GLN A 84 -22.28 -7.39 -2.03
CA GLN A 84 -22.84 -8.02 -0.82
C GLN A 84 -22.35 -7.36 0.48
N THR A 85 -21.09 -6.92 0.51
CA THR A 85 -20.45 -6.25 1.64
C THR A 85 -19.99 -4.86 1.19
N PRO A 86 -20.87 -3.85 1.22
CA PRO A 86 -20.49 -2.50 0.82
C PRO A 86 -19.34 -2.01 1.70
N ILE A 87 -18.17 -1.83 1.08
CA ILE A 87 -17.06 -1.12 1.72
C ILE A 87 -17.55 0.30 1.99
N LEU A 88 -17.43 0.74 3.24
CA LEU A 88 -17.91 2.06 3.64
C LEU A 88 -17.35 3.12 2.69
N SER A 89 -18.26 3.90 2.09
CA SER A 89 -17.84 5.06 1.33
C SER A 89 -17.14 6.04 2.26
N TYR A 90 -16.28 6.89 1.69
CA TYR A 90 -15.58 7.93 2.44
C TYR A 90 -16.55 8.80 3.28
N TYR A 91 -17.75 9.07 2.76
CA TYR A 91 -18.80 9.82 3.44
C TYR A 91 -19.44 9.06 4.60
N GLN A 92 -19.52 7.74 4.52
CA GLN A 92 -20.00 6.91 5.64
C GLN A 92 -18.94 6.75 6.73
N GLN A 93 -17.66 6.72 6.34
CA GLN A 93 -16.55 6.56 7.27
C GLN A 93 -16.18 7.86 7.99
N TYR A 94 -16.47 9.01 7.35
CA TYR A 94 -16.25 10.34 7.89
C TYR A 94 -17.47 11.23 7.60
N PRO A 95 -18.56 11.06 8.37
CA PRO A 95 -19.82 11.77 8.12
C PRO A 95 -19.70 13.28 8.31
N GLN A 96 -18.69 13.75 9.05
CA GLN A 96 -18.38 15.17 9.18
C GLN A 96 -16.98 15.49 8.67
N GLN A 97 -16.82 16.67 8.08
CA GLN A 97 -15.52 17.14 7.58
C GLN A 97 -14.46 17.26 8.70
N THR A 98 -14.88 17.50 9.94
CA THR A 98 -14.02 17.49 11.13
C THR A 98 -13.40 16.12 11.40
N ASP A 99 -14.11 15.03 11.08
CA ASP A 99 -13.62 13.66 11.27
C ASP A 99 -12.47 13.34 10.32
N LEU A 100 -12.48 13.94 9.12
CA LEU A 100 -11.40 13.84 8.15
C LEU A 100 -10.13 14.50 8.65
N SER A 101 -10.25 15.72 9.19
CA SER A 101 -9.11 16.42 9.77
C SER A 101 -8.47 15.60 10.89
N GLY A 102 -9.29 15.06 11.81
CA GLY A 102 -8.81 14.19 12.88
C GLY A 102 -8.19 12.87 12.37
N HIS A 103 -8.76 12.27 11.32
CA HIS A 103 -8.20 11.08 10.69
C HIS A 103 -6.82 11.33 10.10
N PHE A 104 -6.68 12.37 9.28
CA PHE A 104 -5.40 12.73 8.67
C PHE A 104 -4.37 13.12 9.72
N GLN A 105 -4.77 13.82 10.79
CA GLN A 105 -3.85 14.12 11.89
C GLN A 105 -3.28 12.83 12.50
N ARG A 106 -4.14 11.85 12.80
CA ARG A 106 -3.70 10.54 13.33
C ARG A 106 -2.80 9.80 12.36
N GLN A 107 -3.10 9.83 11.05
CA GLN A 107 -2.26 9.24 10.01
C GLN A 107 -0.87 9.87 9.97
N THR A 108 -0.79 11.21 10.00
CA THR A 108 0.48 11.93 10.00
C THR A 108 1.32 11.61 11.24
N THR A 109 0.70 11.56 12.42
CA THR A 109 1.41 11.18 13.66
C THR A 109 2.01 9.78 13.56
N ARG A 110 1.21 8.80 13.14
CA ARG A 110 1.67 7.40 13.01
C ARG A 110 2.76 7.25 11.95
N LEU A 111 2.66 7.98 10.84
CA LEU A 111 3.68 7.98 9.80
C LEU A 111 5.02 8.51 10.35
N LEU A 112 4.99 9.61 11.10
CA LEU A 112 6.19 10.19 11.69
C LEU A 112 6.80 9.27 12.75
N GLU A 113 5.98 8.67 13.61
CA GLU A 113 6.42 7.67 14.60
C GLU A 113 7.09 6.47 13.91
N HIS A 114 6.49 5.96 12.84
CA HIS A 114 7.05 4.85 12.08
C HIS A 114 8.39 5.22 11.41
N GLN A 115 8.48 6.40 10.79
CA GLN A 115 9.73 6.88 10.19
C GLN A 115 10.84 6.99 11.22
N ASN A 116 10.56 7.60 12.37
CA ASN A 116 11.52 7.71 13.47
C ASN A 116 11.96 6.34 13.97
N HIS A 117 11.02 5.41 14.12
CA HIS A 117 11.32 4.05 14.58
C HIS A 117 12.23 3.29 13.61
N VAL A 118 11.91 3.32 12.31
CA VAL A 118 12.72 2.67 11.26
C VAL A 118 14.11 3.30 11.21
N GLN A 119 14.20 4.63 11.31
CA GLN A 119 15.48 5.33 11.29
C GLN A 119 16.35 5.03 12.51
N ASP A 120 15.74 4.91 13.69
CA ASP A 120 16.44 4.53 14.92
C ASP A 120 16.95 3.08 14.86
N ILE A 121 16.13 2.12 14.44
CA ILE A 121 16.57 0.74 14.22
C ILE A 121 17.74 0.70 13.24
N TRP A 122 17.58 1.33 12.07
CA TRP A 122 18.63 1.36 11.05
C TRP A 122 19.93 1.95 11.56
N SER A 123 19.86 3.05 12.33
CA SER A 123 21.05 3.72 12.87
C SER A 123 21.78 2.87 13.89
N ARG A 124 21.05 2.16 14.76
CA ARG A 124 21.64 1.22 15.72
C ARG A 124 22.32 0.06 15.03
N ASP A 125 21.64 -0.55 14.06
CA ASP A 125 22.19 -1.65 13.28
C ASP A 125 23.44 -1.21 12.51
N TYR A 126 23.41 -0.03 11.89
CA TYR A 126 24.57 0.52 11.18
C TYR A 126 25.77 0.73 12.12
N GLN A 127 25.57 1.32 13.31
CA GLN A 127 26.65 1.50 14.29
C GLN A 127 27.20 0.19 14.83
N ALA A 128 26.36 -0.82 15.06
CA ALA A 128 26.79 -2.13 15.54
C ALA A 128 27.74 -2.83 14.55
N HIS A 129 27.54 -2.61 13.25
CA HIS A 129 28.34 -3.23 12.19
C HIS A 129 29.48 -2.34 11.68
N HIS A 130 29.52 -1.06 12.05
CA HIS A 130 30.55 -0.09 11.66
C HIS A 130 31.05 0.75 12.85
N PRO A 131 31.76 0.13 13.82
CA PRO A 131 32.36 0.88 14.91
C PRO A 131 33.43 1.86 14.38
N PRO A 132 33.60 3.04 15.01
CA PRO A 132 34.66 3.98 14.64
C PRO A 132 36.04 3.36 14.88
N GLN A 133 36.97 3.58 13.94
CA GLN A 133 38.36 3.14 14.00
C GLN A 133 39.19 3.95 15.00
#